data_AF-A0A258CP54-F1
#
_entry.id   AF-A0A258CP54-F1
#
_cell.length_a   1.000
_cell.length_b   1.000
_cell.length_c   1.000
_cell.angle_alpha   90.00
_cell.angle_beta   90.00
_cell.angle_gamma   90.00
#
_symmetry.space_group_name_H-M   'P 1'
#
loop_
_entity.id
_entity.type
_entity.pdbx_description
1 polymer ?
#
loop_
_entity_poly.entity_id
_entity_poly.type
_entity_poly.pdbx_seq_one_letter_code
_entity_poly.pdbx_strand_id
1 'polypeptide(L)' 'GALRRLEQLIQEAVVTVPRALIAETIDLIAVLSGRGRARRLTELTRVDGLGATSDYRLSSAGESQ' A
#
# COMPACT_ATOMS: atom_id res chain seq x y z
N GLY A 1 3.32 -7.34 0.64
CA GLY A 1 2.84 -6.18 1.42
C GLY A 1 1.33 -6.00 1.26
N ALA A 2 0.78 -4.92 1.81
CA ALA A 2 -0.66 -4.61 1.75
C ALA A 2 -1.17 -4.46 0.31
N LEU A 3 -0.47 -3.69 -0.55
CA LEU A 3 -0.85 -3.50 -1.95
C LEU A 3 -0.94 -4.81 -2.72
N ARG A 4 0.05 -5.69 -2.62
CA ARG A 4 0.00 -7.02 -3.28
C ARG A 4 -1.24 -7.82 -2.89
N ARG A 5 -1.65 -7.79 -1.61
CA ARG A 5 -2.86 -8.49 -1.16
C ARG A 5 -4.13 -7.83 -1.69
N LEU A 6 -4.16 -6.49 -1.73
CA LEU A 6 -5.25 -5.75 -2.36
C LEU A 6 -5.38 -6.10 -3.84
N GLU A 7 -4.26 -6.15 -4.57
CA GLU A 7 -4.27 -6.57 -5.97
C GLU A 7 -4.81 -7.98 -6.15
N GLN A 8 -4.40 -8.93 -5.29
CA GLN A 8 -4.91 -10.30 -5.32
C GLN A 8 -6.43 -10.35 -5.12
N LEU A 9 -6.96 -9.59 -4.15
CA LEU A 9 -8.40 -9.51 -3.92
C LEU A 9 -9.15 -8.92 -5.12
N ILE A 10 -8.58 -7.92 -5.80
CA ILE A 10 -9.18 -7.35 -7.02
C ILE A 10 -9.16 -8.37 -8.17
N GLN A 11 -8.09 -9.17 -8.29
CA GLN A 11 -7.97 -10.21 -9.31
C GLN A 11 -9.02 -11.31 -9.19
N GLU A 12 -9.58 -11.53 -8.00
CA GLU A 12 -10.68 -12.47 -7.82
C GLU A 12 -11.96 -12.04 -8.57
N ALA A 13 -12.13 -10.73 -8.79
CA ALA A 13 -13.30 -10.17 -9.46
C ALA A 13 -13.03 -9.67 -10.89
N VAL A 14 -11.77 -9.35 -11.24
CA VAL A 14 -11.42 -8.70 -12.50
C VAL A 14 -10.13 -9.29 -13.08
N VAL A 15 -10.09 -9.49 -14.41
CA VAL A 15 -8.94 -10.10 -15.13
C VAL A 15 -7.66 -9.27 -15.04
N THR A 16 -7.77 -7.94 -15.03
CA THR A 16 -6.62 -7.03 -14.97
C THR A 16 -6.79 -6.03 -13.85
N VAL A 17 -5.78 -5.92 -12.99
CA VAL A 17 -5.79 -4.95 -11.89
C VAL A 17 -5.46 -3.56 -12.42
N PRO A 18 -6.31 -2.56 -12.19
CA PRO A 18 -6.04 -1.18 -12.60
C PRO A 18 -5.07 -0.50 -11.61
N ARG A 19 -3.79 -0.89 -11.64
CA ARG A 19 -2.75 -0.38 -10.72
C ARG A 19 -2.63 1.15 -10.69
N ALA A 20 -2.81 1.79 -11.84
CA ALA A 20 -2.76 3.25 -11.94
C ALA A 20 -3.84 3.92 -11.06
N LEU A 21 -5.08 3.42 -11.09
CA LEU A 21 -6.17 3.95 -10.28
C LEU A 21 -5.92 3.72 -8.78
N ILE A 22 -5.36 2.56 -8.42
CA ILE A 22 -4.97 2.28 -7.04
C ILE A 22 -3.91 3.28 -6.57
N ALA A 23 -2.89 3.52 -7.40
CA ALA A 23 -1.79 4.43 -7.09
C ALA A 23 -2.21 5.91 -7.04
N GLU A 24 -3.28 6.27 -7.74
CA GLU A 24 -3.91 7.61 -7.68
C GLU A 24 -4.81 7.76 -6.46
N THR A 25 -5.44 6.68 -6.01
CA THR A 25 -6.46 6.72 -4.94
C THR A 25 -5.87 6.55 -3.54
N ILE A 26 -4.80 5.76 -3.40
CA ILE A 26 -4.20 5.44 -2.10
C ILE A 26 -2.94 6.28 -1.93
N ASP A 27 -2.96 7.25 -1.01
CA ASP A 27 -1.79 8.08 -0.71
C ASP A 27 -0.85 7.46 0.34
N LEU A 28 -1.41 6.73 1.32
CA LEU A 28 -0.69 6.26 2.50
C LEU A 28 -1.11 4.86 2.93
N ILE A 29 -0.15 4.08 3.40
CA ILE A 29 -0.33 2.74 3.96
C ILE A 29 0.29 2.71 5.35
N ALA A 30 -0.54 2.43 6.35
CA ALA A 30 -0.12 2.25 7.74
C ALA A 30 -0.24 0.78 8.14
N VAL A 31 0.87 0.12 8.44
CA VAL A 31 0.87 -1.25 8.96
C VAL A 31 0.83 -1.20 10.48
N LEU A 32 -0.23 -1.80 11.03
CA LEU A 32 -0.44 -1.89 12.47
C LEU A 32 -0.22 -3.33 12.93
N SER A 33 0.64 -3.52 13.93
CA SER A 33 0.90 -4.81 14.55
C SER A 33 0.44 -4.82 16.02
N GLY A 34 0.28 -6.00 16.60
CA GLY A 34 -0.28 -6.18 17.96
C GLY A 34 -1.80 -6.37 17.96
N ARG A 35 -2.39 -6.47 19.16
CA ARG A 35 -3.84 -6.72 19.34
C ARG A 35 -4.42 -5.85 20.45
N GLY A 36 -5.70 -5.51 20.34
CA GLY A 36 -6.41 -4.67 21.31
C GLY A 36 -5.70 -3.34 21.55
N ARG A 37 -5.51 -2.98 22.82
CA ARG A 37 -4.82 -1.73 23.22
C ARG A 37 -3.31 -1.73 22.95
N ALA A 38 -2.72 -2.87 22.60
CA ALA A 38 -1.30 -2.99 22.26
C ALA A 38 -1.03 -2.77 20.76
N ARG A 39 -2.03 -2.38 19.97
CA ARG A 39 -1.85 -2.10 18.54
C ARG A 39 -0.93 -0.89 18.34
N ARG A 40 0.13 -1.05 17.56
CA ARG A 40 1.10 0.01 17.26
C ARG A 40 1.39 0.10 15.77
N LEU A 41 1.70 1.31 15.31
CA LEU A 41 2.22 1.55 13.97
C LEU A 41 3.63 0.97 13.87
N THR A 42 3.82 0.04 12.94
CA THR A 42 5.12 -0.61 12.69
C THR A 42 5.73 -0.19 11.36
N GLU A 43 4.92 0.33 10.44
CA GLU A 43 5.38 0.81 9.14
C GLU A 43 4.43 1.90 8.65
N LEU A 44 4.98 2.97 8.08
CA LEU A 44 4.22 4.00 7.41
C LEU A 44 4.86 4.30 6.07
N THR A 45 4.11 4.08 5.00
CA THR A 45 4.60 4.18 3.62
C THR A 45 3.70 5.11 2.84
N ARG A 46 4.28 6.06 2.12
CA ARG A 46 3.58 6.87 1.12
C ARG A 46 3.62 6.16 -0.23
N VAL A 47 2.52 6.27 -0.96
CA VAL A 47 2.43 5.82 -2.35
C VAL A 47 2.58 7.05 -3.23
N ASP A 48 3.69 7.11 -3.97
CA ASP A 48 4.06 8.26 -4.81
C ASP A 48 3.57 8.07 -6.27
N GLY A 49 2.60 7.19 -6.48
CA GLY A 49 2.06 6.83 -7.79
C GLY A 49 2.72 5.57 -8.40
N LEU A 50 2.57 5.43 -9.72
CA LEU A 50 3.04 4.27 -10.48
C LEU A 50 4.31 4.61 -11.29
N GLY A 51 5.32 3.74 -11.20
CA GLY A 51 6.57 3.81 -11.95
C GLY A 51 6.42 3.38 -13.41
N ALA A 52 7.46 3.65 -14.21
CA ALA A 52 7.48 3.33 -15.64
C ALA A 52 7.32 1.83 -15.94
N THR A 53 7.68 0.96 -14.99
CA THR A 53 7.55 -0.51 -15.06
C THR A 53 6.21 -1.02 -14.51
N SER A 54 5.24 -0.15 -14.22
CA SER A 54 3.98 -0.50 -13.53
C SER A 54 4.15 -1.04 -12.12
N ASP A 55 5.24 -0.68 -11.45
CA ASP A 55 5.47 -0.91 -10.03
C ASP A 55 5.07 0.33 -9.22
N TYR A 56 4.51 0.15 -8.02
CA TYR A 56 4.24 1.29 -7.14
C TYR A 56 5.55 1.94 -6.70
N ARG A 57 5.62 3.25 -6.80
CA ARG A 57 6.65 4.03 -6.12
C ARG A 57 6.22 4.23 -4.68
N LEU A 58 7.07 3.79 -3.76
CA LEU A 58 6.81 3.85 -2.34
C LEU A 58 7.96 4.59 -1.65
N SER A 59 7.64 5.49 -0.73
CA SER A 59 8.60 6.14 0.14
C SER A 59 8.24 5.93 1.60
N SER A 60 9.24 5.87 2.47
CA SER A 60 8.99 5.87 3.91
C SER A 60 8.38 7.21 4.30
N ALA A 61 7.20 7.18 4.92
CA ALA A 61 6.55 8.35 5.48
C ALA A 61 6.83 8.49 6.99
N GLY A 62 7.66 7.62 7.54
CA GLY A 62 7.96 7.53 8.96
C GLY A 62 9.41 7.12 9.21
N GLU A 63 10.34 8.02 8.89
CA GLU A 63 11.55 8.19 9.69
C GLU A 63 11.45 9.58 10.32
N SER A 64 11.07 9.63 11.60
CA SER A 64 11.71 10.62 12.46
C SER A 64 13.09 10.03 12.75
N GLN A 65 14.10 10.67 12.17
CA GLN A 65 15.50 10.78 12.59
C GLN A 65 15.97 9.88 13.75
#